data_AF-A0A6A8G0G3-F1
#
_entry.id   AF-A0A6A8G0G3-F1
#
_cell.length_a   1.000
_cell.length_b   1.000
_cell.length_c   1.000
_cell.angle_alpha   90.00
_cell.angle_beta   90.00
_cell.angle_gamma   90.00
#
_symmetry.space_group_name_H-M   'P 1'
#
loop_
_entity.id
_entity.type
_entity.pdbx_description
1 polymer ?
#
loop_
_entity_poly.entity_id
_entity_poly.type
_entity_poly.pdbx_seq_one_letter_code
_entity_poly.pdbx_strand_id
1 'polypeptide(L)' 'IQNFDLYKKFPKDSKIKVIMKDGGYYTFELNKKLQTNRMSDVIDGRNIEKIEANIR' A
#
# COMPACT_ATOMS: atom_id res chain seq x y z
N ILE A 1 -5.52 -1.87 10.19
CA ILE A 1 -6.42 -1.19 11.16
C ILE A 1 -6.83 -2.16 12.25
N GLN A 2 -7.68 -3.16 11.94
CA GLN A 2 -8.22 -4.10 12.94
C GLN A 2 -7.16 -4.87 13.75
N ASN A 3 -6.11 -5.38 13.10
CA ASN A 3 -5.16 -6.31 13.73
C ASN A 3 -3.79 -5.71 14.07
N PHE A 4 -3.50 -4.49 13.61
CA PHE A 4 -2.16 -3.87 13.69
C PHE A 4 -2.21 -2.40 14.13
N ASP A 5 -3.31 -1.97 14.76
CA ASP A 5 -3.44 -0.64 15.36
C ASP A 5 -3.19 0.56 14.43
N LEU A 6 -3.23 0.35 13.10
CA LEU A 6 -3.11 1.42 12.12
C LEU A 6 -4.16 2.50 12.40
N TYR A 7 -3.69 3.76 12.48
CA TYR A 7 -4.44 4.97 12.87
C TYR A 7 -4.78 5.13 14.36
N LYS A 8 -4.41 4.19 15.26
CA LYS A 8 -4.35 4.49 16.70
C LYS A 8 -3.21 5.44 17.05
N LYS A 9 -2.19 5.54 16.17
CA LYS A 9 -1.13 6.55 16.19
C LYS A 9 -1.04 7.23 14.83
N PHE A 10 -0.47 8.43 14.80
CA PHE A 10 -0.21 9.12 13.54
C PHE A 10 0.78 8.30 12.67
N PRO A 11 0.42 7.97 11.42
CA PRO A 11 1.13 6.98 10.61
C PRO A 11 2.51 7.44 10.10
N LYS A 12 2.81 8.76 10.05
CA LYS A 12 4.08 9.31 9.52
C LYS A 12 4.43 8.75 8.14
N ASP A 13 5.53 8.02 8.02
CA ASP A 13 6.04 7.45 6.76
C ASP A 13 5.58 5.99 6.53
N SER A 14 4.56 5.54 7.28
CA SER A 14 3.98 4.20 7.10
C SER A 14 3.44 4.06 5.68
N LYS A 15 3.73 2.92 5.06
CA LYS A 15 3.42 2.66 3.65
C LYS A 15 3.13 1.18 3.41
N ILE A 16 2.30 0.93 2.41
CA ILE A 16 2.13 -0.40 1.81
C ILE A 16 2.82 -0.38 0.45
N LYS A 17 3.59 -1.42 0.15
CA LYS A 17 4.22 -1.64 -1.14
C LYS A 17 3.71 -2.95 -1.74
N VAL A 18 3.12 -2.87 -2.93
CA VAL A 18 2.76 -4.04 -3.75
C VAL A 18 3.87 -4.23 -4.76
N ILE A 19 4.56 -5.37 -4.71
CA ILE A 19 5.69 -5.70 -5.59
C ILE A 19 5.20 -6.74 -6.59
N MET A 20 5.48 -6.48 -7.87
CA MET A 20 5.09 -7.31 -9.00
C MET A 20 6.22 -8.29 -9.37
N LYS A 21 5.87 -9.37 -10.07
CA LYS A 21 6.82 -10.40 -10.53
C LYS A 21 7.89 -9.87 -11.49
N ASP A 22 7.58 -8.81 -12.23
CA ASP A 22 8.52 -8.13 -13.13
C ASP A 22 9.46 -7.14 -12.40
N GLY A 23 9.35 -7.02 -11.08
CA GLY A 23 10.11 -6.08 -10.26
C GLY A 23 9.49 -4.67 -10.15
N GLY A 24 8.43 -4.39 -10.91
CA GLY A 24 7.63 -3.18 -10.75
C GLY A 24 6.94 -3.12 -9.38
N TYR A 25 6.53 -1.93 -8.96
CA TYR A 25 5.84 -1.78 -7.68
C TYR A 25 4.89 -0.59 -7.61
N TYR A 26 3.91 -0.71 -6.71
CA TYR A 26 2.96 0.34 -6.34
C TYR A 26 3.12 0.68 -4.86
N THR A 27 3.09 1.98 -4.54
CA THR A 27 3.19 2.47 -3.16
C THR A 27 1.90 3.16 -2.74
N PHE A 28 1.47 2.88 -1.51
CA PHE A 28 0.38 3.53 -0.82
C PHE A 28 0.89 4.18 0.47
N GLU A 29 0.94 5.51 0.49
CA GLU A 29 1.26 6.28 1.69
C GLU A 29 0.06 6.26 2.64
N LEU A 30 0.26 5.81 3.87
CA LEU A 30 -0.85 5.63 4.82
C LEU A 30 -1.21 6.91 5.57
N ASN A 31 -0.46 7.99 5.40
CA ASN A 31 -0.72 9.31 6.01
C ASN A 31 -1.76 10.16 5.27
N LYS A 32 -2.23 9.70 4.11
CA LYS A 32 -3.24 10.35 3.29
C LYS A 32 -4.13 9.31 2.62
N LYS A 33 -5.28 9.74 2.11
CA LYS A 33 -6.12 8.89 1.25
C LYS A 33 -5.38 8.61 -0.07
N LEU A 34 -5.67 7.46 -0.68
CA LEU A 34 -5.27 7.19 -2.06
C LEU A 34 -5.76 8.35 -2.96
N GLN A 35 -4.88 8.84 -3.83
CA GLN A 35 -5.23 9.90 -4.76
C GLN A 35 -6.34 9.42 -5.70
N THR A 36 -7.37 10.24 -5.92
CA THR A 36 -8.58 9.86 -6.67
C THR A 36 -8.28 9.41 -8.10
N ASN A 37 -7.29 10.03 -8.75
CA ASN A 37 -6.83 9.66 -10.09
C ASN A 37 -6.22 8.26 -10.16
N ARG A 38 -5.78 7.69 -9.04
CA ARG A 38 -5.22 6.32 -8.96
C ARG A 38 -6.25 5.26 -8.61
N MET A 39 -7.49 5.64 -8.29
CA MET A 39 -8.54 4.67 -7.97
C MET A 39 -9.04 3.90 -9.19
N SER A 40 -8.74 4.39 -10.39
CA SER A 40 -9.03 3.71 -11.66
C SER A 40 -7.85 2.89 -12.18
N ASP A 41 -6.69 2.91 -11.50
CA ASP A 41 -5.54 2.07 -11.88
C ASP A 41 -5.89 0.60 -11.65
N VAL A 42 -5.68 -0.24 -12.67
CA VAL A 42 -5.93 -1.69 -12.60
C VAL A 42 -4.62 -2.45 -12.81
N ILE A 43 -4.43 -3.53 -12.04
CA ILE A 43 -3.27 -4.42 -12.13
C ILE A 43 -3.73 -5.87 -12.27
N ASP A 44 -2.96 -6.70 -12.97
CA ASP A 44 -3.21 -8.15 -13.01
C ASP A 44 -2.82 -8.79 -11.67
N GLY A 45 -3.81 -9.28 -10.93
CA GLY A 45 -3.60 -9.90 -9.62
C GLY A 45 -2.68 -11.13 -9.64
N ARG A 46 -2.57 -11.83 -10.78
CA ARG A 46 -1.68 -13.01 -10.93
C ARG A 46 -0.20 -12.63 -10.99
N ASN A 47 0.08 -11.36 -11.28
CA ASN A 47 1.43 -10.82 -11.40
C ASN A 47 1.93 -10.17 -10.10
N ILE A 48 1.12 -10.17 -9.03
CA ILE A 48 1.57 -9.75 -7.71
C ILE A 48 2.52 -10.81 -7.15
N GLU A 49 3.72 -10.40 -6.75
CA GLU A 49 4.71 -11.27 -6.12
C GLU A 49 4.55 -11.24 -4.60
N LYS A 50 4.51 -10.05 -4.00
CA LYS A 50 4.34 -9.88 -2.56
C LYS A 50 3.77 -8.51 -2.20
N ILE A 51 3.21 -8.43 -1.00
CA ILE A 51 2.70 -7.19 -0.41
C ILE A 51 3.39 -6.99 0.93
N GLU A 52 4.03 -5.84 1.09
CA GLU A 52 4.76 -5.44 2.31
C GLU A 52 4.06 -4.24 2.94
N ALA A 53 3.94 -4.24 4.27
CA ALA A 53 3.39 -3.12 5.03
C ALA A 53 4.34 -2.75 6.18
N ASN A 54 4.82 -1.51 6.17
CA ASN A 54 5.57 -0.95 7.30
C ASN A 54 4.64 0.01 8.04
N ILE A 55 4.29 -0.35 9.28
CA ILE A 55 3.36 0.39 10.14
C ILE A 55 4.11 0.82 11.41
N ARG A 56 3.89 2.06 11.85
CA ARG A 56 4.44 2.64 13.09
C ARG A 56 3.55 2.41 14.31
#